data_AF-A0A2U1EZK2-F1
#
_entry.id   AF-A0A2U1EZK2-F1
#
_cell.length_a   1.000
_cell.length_b   1.000
_cell.length_c   1.000
_cell.angle_alpha   90.00
_cell.angle_beta   90.00
_cell.angle_gamma   90.00
#
_symmetry.space_group_name_H-M   'P 1'
#
loop_
_entity.id
_entity.type
_entity.pdbx_description
1 polymer ?
#
loop_
_entity_poly.entity_id
_entity_poly.type
_entity_poly.pdbx_seq_one_letter_code
_entity_poly.pdbx_strand_id
1 'polypeptide(L)' 'MHRAIKARQRAQTAIGEAVREAQAAGWSWEAMASALGGTPSADTLRRTFAPEAAPDAPGCCGGGDGSCGCAGG' A
#
# COMPACT_ATOMS: atom_id res chain seq x y z
N MET A 1 -0.32 -24.01 -15.90
CA MET A 1 -0.27 -23.23 -14.63
C MET A 1 0.44 -21.88 -14.77
N HIS A 2 1.65 -21.79 -15.37
CA HIS A 2 2.42 -20.51 -15.45
C HIS A 2 1.75 -19.34 -16.18
N ARG A 3 0.89 -19.57 -17.17
CA ARG A 3 0.21 -18.50 -17.91
C ARG A 3 -0.83 -17.76 -17.04
N ALA A 4 -1.55 -18.49 -16.19
CA ALA A 4 -2.53 -17.91 -15.26
C ALA A 4 -1.86 -17.03 -14.20
N ILE A 5 -0.69 -17.45 -13.70
CA ILE A 5 0.09 -16.66 -12.73
C ILE A 5 0.57 -15.35 -13.36
N LYS A 6 1.11 -15.40 -14.58
CA LYS A 6 1.54 -14.20 -15.31
C LYS A 6 0.38 -13.26 -15.63
N ALA A 7 -0.79 -13.80 -16.00
CA ALA A 7 -1.99 -13.01 -16.23
C ALA A 7 -2.45 -12.30 -14.94
N ARG A 8 -2.42 -13.01 -13.81
CA ARG A 8 -2.73 -12.43 -12.49
C ARG A 8 -1.77 -11.31 -12.12
N GLN A 9 -0.46 -11.51 -12.30
CA GLN A 9 0.53 -10.46 -12.02
C GLN A 9 0.28 -9.20 -12.85
N ARG A 10 0.02 -9.35 -14.15
CA ARG A 10 -0.30 -8.20 -15.03
C ARG A 10 -1.55 -7.45 -14.57
N ALA A 11 -2.59 -8.19 -14.19
CA ALA A 11 -3.81 -7.60 -13.65
C ALA A 11 -3.55 -6.83 -12.35
N GLN A 12 -2.75 -7.40 -11.44
CA GLN A 12 -2.37 -6.73 -10.19
C GLN A 12 -1.55 -5.45 -10.42
N THR A 13 -0.63 -5.45 -11.39
CA THR A 13 0.13 -4.25 -11.77
C THR A 13 -0.80 -3.16 -12.31
N ALA A 14 -1.69 -3.49 -13.25
CA ALA A 14 -2.64 -2.53 -13.82
C ALA A 14 -3.60 -1.95 -12.76
N ILE A 15 -4.10 -2.80 -11.85
CA ILE A 15 -4.94 -2.34 -10.73
C ILE A 15 -4.15 -1.37 -9.84
N GLY A 16 -2.88 -1.66 -9.54
CA GLY A 16 -2.05 -0.77 -8.72
C GLY A 16 -1.73 0.57 -9.38
N GLU A 17 -1.63 0.64 -10.71
CA GLU A 17 -1.50 1.90 -11.44
C GLU A 17 -2.81 2.71 -11.39
N ALA A 18 -3.94 2.07 -11.70
CA ALA A 18 -5.25 2.73 -11.67
C ALA A 18 -5.59 3.27 -10.27
N VAL A 19 -5.27 2.52 -9.21
CA VAL A 19 -5.51 2.96 -7.82
C VAL A 19 -4.63 4.15 -7.45
N ARG A 20 -3.37 4.19 -7.89
CA ARG A 20 -2.47 5.33 -7.63
C ARG A 20 -2.92 6.59 -8.35
N GLU A 21 -3.32 6.48 -9.62
CA GLU A 21 -3.85 7.62 -10.38
C GLU A 21 -5.17 8.12 -9.79
N ALA A 22 -6.08 7.22 -9.43
CA ALA A 22 -7.35 7.58 -8.80
C ALA A 22 -7.13 8.23 -7.43
N GLN A 23 -6.17 7.75 -6.63
CA GLN A 23 -5.78 8.43 -5.38
C GLN A 23 -5.22 9.83 -5.64
N ALA A 24 -4.35 10.01 -6.64
CA ALA A 24 -3.81 11.31 -7.02
C ALA A 24 -4.90 12.27 -7.50
N ALA A 25 -5.94 11.74 -8.14
CA ALA A 25 -7.14 12.48 -8.53
C ALA A 25 -8.13 12.72 -7.36
N GLY A 26 -7.82 12.26 -6.14
CA GLY A 26 -8.65 12.45 -4.95
C GLY A 26 -9.89 11.55 -4.89
N TRP A 27 -9.92 10.44 -5.63
CA TRP A 27 -11.05 9.52 -5.60
C TRP A 27 -11.16 8.82 -4.25
N SER A 28 -12.39 8.51 -3.85
CA SER A 28 -12.63 7.67 -2.68
C SER A 28 -12.34 6.20 -2.99
N TRP A 29 -11.98 5.43 -1.96
CA TRP A 29 -11.75 3.98 -2.08
C TRP A 29 -12.99 3.22 -2.59
N GLU A 30 -14.19 3.68 -2.23
CA GLU A 30 -15.47 3.14 -2.71
C GLU A 30 -15.67 3.40 -4.22
N ALA A 31 -15.28 4.58 -4.71
CA ALA A 31 -15.35 4.92 -6.14
C ALA A 31 -14.35 4.09 -6.95
N MET A 32 -13.13 3.90 -6.44
CA MET A 32 -12.13 3.01 -7.04
C MET A 32 -12.61 1.55 -7.08
N ALA A 33 -13.16 1.05 -5.98
CA ALA A 33 -13.70 -0.32 -5.92
C ALA A 33 -14.86 -0.49 -6.90
N SER A 34 -15.77 0.48 -6.98
CA SER A 34 -16.90 0.46 -7.93
C SER A 34 -16.43 0.45 -9.38
N ALA A 35 -15.41 1.25 -9.73
CA ALA A 35 -14.82 1.28 -11.07
C ALA A 35 -14.16 -0.05 -11.46
N LEU A 36 -13.62 -0.79 -10.49
CA LEU A 36 -13.05 -2.12 -10.68
C LEU A 36 -14.11 -3.25 -10.68
N GLY A 37 -15.41 -2.91 -10.60
CA GLY A 37 -16.49 -3.90 -10.56
C GLY A 37 -16.72 -4.53 -9.18
N GLY A 38 -16.27 -3.86 -8.11
CA GLY A 38 -16.46 -4.29 -6.71
C GLY A 38 -15.43 -5.30 -6.20
N THR A 39 -14.56 -5.81 -7.08
CA THR A 39 -13.46 -6.71 -6.70
C THR A 39 -12.16 -6.24 -7.33
N PRO A 40 -11.13 -5.88 -6.54
CA PRO A 40 -11.04 -5.89 -5.08
C PRO A 40 -11.91 -4.81 -4.39
N SER A 41 -12.43 -5.12 -3.20
CA SER A 41 -13.25 -4.20 -2.38
C SER A 41 -12.43 -3.04 -1.82
N ALA A 42 -13.09 -1.95 -1.43
CA ALA A 42 -12.43 -0.74 -0.92
C ALA A 42 -11.52 -0.99 0.30
N ASP A 43 -11.89 -1.89 1.22
CA ASP A 43 -11.06 -2.26 2.37
C ASP A 43 -9.76 -2.97 1.92
N THR A 44 -9.88 -3.89 0.94
CA THR A 44 -8.71 -4.56 0.36
C THR A 44 -7.80 -3.57 -0.36
N LEU A 45 -8.38 -2.61 -1.08
CA LEU A 45 -7.62 -1.54 -1.73
C LEU A 45 -6.88 -0.68 -0.71
N ARG A 46 -7.53 -0.26 0.39
CA ARG A 46 -6.86 0.45 1.49
C ARG A 46 -5.73 -0.35 2.10
N ARG A 47 -5.95 -1.61 2.48
CA ARG A 47 -4.90 -2.42 3.11
C ARG A 47 -3.69 -2.67 2.22
N THR A 48 -3.92 -2.70 0.90
CA THR A 48 -2.88 -3.06 -0.09
C THR A 48 -2.16 -1.83 -0.66
N PHE A 49 -2.90 -0.73 -0.86
CA PHE A 49 -2.44 0.45 -1.59
C PHE A 49 -2.57 1.76 -0.81
N ALA A 50 -3.19 1.78 0.37
CA ALA A 50 -3.00 2.95 1.22
C ALA A 50 -1.49 3.05 1.47
N PRO A 51 -0.90 4.24 1.32
CA PRO A 51 0.44 4.44 1.83
C PRO A 51 0.38 3.98 3.28
N GLU A 52 1.18 2.98 3.65
CA GLU A 52 1.45 2.70 5.05
C GLU A 52 1.76 4.06 5.62
N ALA A 53 0.86 4.59 6.45
CA ALA A 53 1.08 5.87 7.10
C ALA A 53 2.43 5.67 7.76
N ALA A 54 3.46 6.29 7.19
CA ALA A 54 4.83 6.09 7.61
C ALA A 54 4.74 6.23 9.12
N PRO A 55 5.00 5.15 9.89
CA PRO A 55 4.94 5.29 11.34
C PRO A 55 5.84 6.46 11.60
N ASP A 56 5.23 7.47 12.22
CA ASP A 56 5.86 8.68 12.68
C ASP A 56 7.31 8.34 13.00
N ALA A 57 8.26 8.93 12.27
CA ALA A 57 9.65 8.85 12.63
C ALA A 57 10.00 10.09 13.46
N PRO A 58 9.58 10.22 14.73
CA PRO A 58 10.46 10.73 15.74
C PRO A 58 11.37 9.57 16.14
N GLY A 59 12.67 9.82 16.09
CA GLY A 59 13.69 8.80 16.32
C GLY A 59 13.62 8.07 17.66
N CYS A 60 14.59 7.16 17.79
CA CYS A 60 14.99 6.38 18.97
C CYS A 60 14.26 5.04 19.21
N CYS A 61 15.08 3.99 19.07
CA CYS A 61 15.02 2.70 19.77
C CYS A 61 14.02 1.66 19.23
N GLY A 62 14.37 1.02 18.11
CA GLY A 62 13.71 -0.20 17.62
C GLY A 62 14.71 -1.20 17.06
N GLY A 63 15.33 -2.00 17.93
CA GLY A 63 16.20 -3.10 17.51
C GLY A 63 16.86 -3.75 18.71
N GLY A 64 16.49 -4.99 19.02
CA GLY A 64 16.97 -5.77 20.16
C GLY A 64 18.43 -6.19 20.08
N ASP A 65 19.34 -5.22 20.02
CA ASP A 65 20.74 -5.39 20.39
C ASP A 65 21.08 -4.30 21.40
N GLY A 66 21.48 -4.70 22.61
CA GLY A 66 21.58 -3.84 23.79
C GLY A 66 22.71 -2.81 23.72
N SER A 67 22.57 -1.77 22.90
CA SER A 67 23.44 -0.60 22.91
C SER A 67 22.66 0.65 22.52
N CYS A 68 21.92 1.19 23.48
CA CYS A 68 21.36 2.53 23.41
C CYS A 68 22.50 3.56 23.51
N GLY A 69 23.01 4.05 22.39
CA GLY A 69 23.82 5.27 22.33
C GLY A 69 22.91 6.49 22.14
N CYS A 70 22.35 7.01 23.23
CA CYS A 70 21.64 8.28 23.22
C CYS A 70 22.62 9.46 23.26
N ALA A 71 22.48 10.36 22.27
CA ALA A 71 22.74 11.81 22.26
C ALA A 71 24.14 12.38 22.61
N GLY A 72 24.57 13.34 21.79
CA GLY A 72 25.78 14.13 21.95
C GLY A 72 25.69 15.29 22.94
N GLY A 73 26.84 15.94 23.14
CA GLY A 73 27.06 17.07 24.04
C GLY A 73 28.52 17.13 24.48
#